data_AF-A0A3N5LNW5-F1
#
_entry.id   AF-A0A3N5LNW5-F1
#
_cell.length_a   1.000
_cell.length_b   1.000
_cell.length_c   1.000
_cell.angle_alpha   90.00
_cell.angle_beta   90.00
_cell.angle_gamma   90.00
#
_symmetry.space_group_name_H-M   'P 1'
#
loop_
_entity.id
_entity.type
_entity.pdbx_description
1 polymer ?
#
loop_
_entity_poly.entity_id
_entity_poly.type
_entity_poly.pdbx_seq_one_letter_code
_entity_poly.pdbx_strand_id
1 'polypeptide(L)'
;MTESAGILLYRPVPGGIEVLVAHPGGPFWASRDDGAWSIPKGELDPGEDPATAAVREFEEETGHRLDGADQADLVDLGTVRQRGGKVVRAFAVAGEFDPATLSSNVVEVQ
;
A
#
# COMPACT_ATOMS: atom_id res chain seq x y z
N MET A 1 15.94 -11.00 -5.75
CA MET A 1 15.60 -9.64 -5.32
C MET A 1 14.10 -9.57 -5.39
N THR A 2 13.41 -9.22 -4.31
CA THR A 2 11.95 -9.20 -4.29
C THR A 2 11.45 -7.84 -4.74
N GLU A 3 10.45 -7.84 -5.62
CA GLU A 3 9.76 -6.63 -6.09
C GLU A 3 8.36 -6.58 -5.49
N SER A 4 7.98 -5.39 -5.05
CA SER A 4 6.67 -5.08 -4.51
C SER A 4 6.12 -3.82 -5.14
N ALA A 5 4.81 -3.66 -5.13
CA ALA A 5 4.15 -2.43 -5.51
C ALA A 5 3.08 -2.05 -4.48
N GLY A 6 2.80 -0.75 -4.36
CA GLY A 6 1.85 -0.25 -3.37
C GLY A 6 1.30 1.13 -3.69
N ILE A 7 0.27 1.50 -2.93
CA ILE A 7 -0.51 2.73 -3.17
C ILE A 7 -0.37 3.69 -2.00
N LEU A 8 0.03 4.93 -2.29
CA LEU A 8 -0.11 6.08 -1.42
C LEU A 8 -1.45 6.76 -1.71
N LEU A 9 -2.50 6.32 -1.03
CA LEU A 9 -3.77 7.03 -1.06
C LEU A 9 -3.60 8.37 -0.35
N TYR A 10 -4.03 9.45 -0.98
CA TYR A 10 -3.95 10.78 -0.40
C TYR A 10 -5.25 11.56 -0.55
N ARG A 11 -5.50 12.50 0.35
CA ARG A 11 -6.57 13.49 0.19
C ARG A 11 -6.06 14.90 0.46
N PRO A 12 -6.41 15.89 -0.38
CA PRO A 12 -6.17 17.29 -0.06
C PRO A 12 -7.02 17.72 1.13
N VAL A 13 -6.43 18.46 2.07
CA VAL A 13 -7.14 19.07 3.19
C VAL A 13 -6.76 20.55 3.31
N PRO A 14 -7.56 21.39 4.01
CA PRO A 14 -7.14 22.74 4.31
C PRO A 14 -5.78 22.75 5.01
N GLY A 15 -4.77 23.34 4.37
CA GLY A 15 -3.41 23.44 4.91
C GLY A 15 -2.45 22.31 4.56
N GLY A 16 -2.84 21.33 3.73
CA GLY A 16 -1.90 20.29 3.29
C GLY A 16 -2.53 19.08 2.60
N ILE A 17 -1.86 17.94 2.75
CA ILE A 17 -2.28 16.64 2.23
C ILE A 17 -2.23 15.66 3.40
N GLU A 18 -3.27 14.86 3.53
CA GLU A 18 -3.27 13.67 4.38
C GLU A 18 -2.99 12.44 3.53
N VAL A 19 -2.26 11.47 4.08
CA VAL A 19 -1.91 10.22 3.40
C VAL A 19 -2.25 9.03 4.27
N LEU A 20 -2.67 7.94 3.62
CA LEU A 20 -2.86 6.66 4.29
C LEU A 20 -1.52 5.93 4.42
N VAL A 21 -1.18 5.55 5.65
CA VAL A 21 -0.07 4.65 5.96
C VAL A 21 -0.58 3.49 6.80
N ALA A 22 -0.04 2.31 6.55
CA ALA A 22 -0.35 1.08 7.26
C ALA A 22 0.82 0.68 8.16
N HIS A 23 0.48 0.12 9.32
CA HIS A 23 1.42 -0.50 10.24
C HIS A 23 1.23 -2.03 10.17
N PRO A 24 2.29 -2.81 9.89
CA PRO A 24 2.18 -4.26 9.86
C PRO A 24 1.77 -4.79 11.24
N GLY A 25 0.64 -5.49 11.30
CA GLY A 25 0.18 -6.14 12.52
C GLY A 25 0.87 -7.48 12.80
N GLY A 26 0.24 -8.27 13.66
CA GLY A 26 0.67 -9.64 13.97
C GLY A 26 1.80 -9.74 15.00
N PRO A 27 2.10 -10.97 15.45
CA PRO A 27 2.96 -11.20 16.63
C PRO A 27 4.40 -10.71 16.46
N PHE A 28 4.86 -10.50 15.23
CA PHE A 28 6.23 -10.08 14.92
C PHE A 28 6.43 -8.56 14.90
N TRP A 29 5.36 -7.79 14.69
CA TRP A 29 5.42 -6.33 14.49
C TRP A 29 4.57 -5.54 15.48
N ALA A 30 3.73 -6.22 16.29
CA ALA A 30 2.85 -5.60 17.27
C ALA A 30 3.53 -4.66 18.29
N SER A 31 4.85 -4.78 18.49
CA SER A 31 5.63 -3.91 19.40
C SER A 31 6.63 -3.00 18.68
N ARG A 32 6.59 -2.94 17.35
CA ARG A 32 7.55 -2.19 16.52
C ARG A 32 6.87 -0.99 15.88
N ASP A 33 6.62 0.07 16.62
CA ASP A 33 5.96 1.26 16.07
C ASP A 33 6.91 2.08 15.17
N ASP A 34 8.14 2.32 15.63
CA ASP A 34 9.10 3.15 14.91
C ASP A 34 9.67 2.47 13.66
N GLY A 35 9.51 3.12 12.52
CA GLY A 35 10.09 2.68 11.24
C GLY A 35 9.40 1.48 10.59
N ALA A 36 8.26 1.04 11.13
CA ALA A 36 7.45 -0.04 10.55
C ALA A 36 6.30 0.44 9.66
N TRP A 37 5.93 1.73 9.75
CA TRP A 37 4.89 2.32 8.92
C TRP A 37 5.31 2.40 7.45
N SER A 38 4.43 1.97 6.55
CA SER A 38 4.62 2.07 5.11
C SER A 38 3.30 2.28 4.38
N ILE A 39 3.35 2.49 3.06
CA ILE A 39 2.14 2.36 2.23
C ILE A 39 1.65 0.90 2.23
N PRO A 40 0.34 0.64 2.07
CA PRO A 40 -0.15 -0.69 1.73
C PRO A 40 0.51 -1.18 0.45
N LYS A 41 1.05 -2.40 0.49
CA LYS A 41 1.87 -2.94 -0.60
C LYS A 41 2.07 -4.45 -0.42
N GLY A 42 2.23 -5.16 -1.53
CA GLY A 42 2.67 -6.54 -1.52
C GLY A 42 3.53 -6.90 -2.71
N GLU A 43 3.84 -8.19 -2.82
CA GLU A 43 4.77 -8.71 -3.82
C GLU A 43 4.10 -8.85 -5.18
N LEU A 44 4.87 -8.65 -6.25
CA LEU A 44 4.36 -8.90 -7.60
C LEU A 44 4.28 -10.40 -7.84
N ASP A 45 3.18 -10.83 -8.44
CA ASP A 45 3.09 -12.16 -9.03
C ASP A 45 3.98 -12.27 -10.30
N PRO A 46 4.36 -13.49 -10.73
CA PRO A 46 5.19 -13.68 -11.92
C PRO A 46 4.55 -13.07 -13.19
N GLY A 47 5.16 -11.98 -13.69
CA GLY A 47 4.70 -11.27 -14.88
C GLY A 47 3.55 -10.29 -14.65
N GLU A 48 3.17 -10.05 -13.39
CA GLU A 48 2.16 -9.06 -13.02
C GLU A 48 2.64 -7.63 -13.29
N ASP A 49 1.75 -6.80 -13.81
CA ASP A 49 2.01 -5.38 -13.96
C ASP A 49 2.06 -4.71 -12.56
N PRO A 50 3.07 -3.86 -12.26
CA PRO A 50 3.20 -3.26 -10.92
C PRO A 50 1.99 -2.43 -10.48
N ALA A 51 1.30 -1.72 -11.38
CA ALA A 51 0.12 -0.93 -10.99
C ALA A 51 -1.05 -1.88 -10.66
N THR A 52 -1.18 -2.98 -11.40
CA THR A 52 -2.16 -4.04 -11.10
C THR A 52 -1.90 -4.67 -9.74
N ALA A 53 -0.64 -5.00 -9.43
CA ALA A 53 -0.25 -5.51 -8.12
C ALA A 53 -0.56 -4.52 -7.00
N ALA A 54 -0.25 -3.23 -7.20
CA ALA A 54 -0.52 -2.19 -6.21
C ALA A 54 -2.01 -2.06 -5.87
N VAL A 55 -2.89 -2.13 -6.88
CA VAL A 55 -4.35 -2.06 -6.69
C VAL A 55 -4.87 -3.29 -5.96
N ARG A 56 -4.45 -4.49 -6.37
CA ARG A 56 -4.82 -5.75 -5.72
C ARG A 56 -4.43 -5.74 -4.24
N GLU A 57 -3.18 -5.44 -3.96
CA GLU A 57 -2.63 -5.42 -2.59
C GLU A 57 -3.29 -4.34 -1.72
N PHE A 58 -3.64 -3.19 -2.31
CA PHE A 58 -4.40 -2.18 -1.58
C PHE A 58 -5.77 -2.70 -1.15
N GLU A 59 -6.51 -3.39 -2.03
CA GLU A 59 -7.79 -4.00 -1.67
C GLU A 59 -7.61 -5.13 -0.63
N GLU A 60 -6.57 -5.96 -0.77
CA GLU A 60 -6.28 -7.05 0.17
C GLU A 60 -5.89 -6.57 1.58
N GLU A 61 -5.03 -5.57 1.70
CA GLU A 61 -4.54 -5.09 3.00
C GLU A 61 -5.51 -4.11 3.67
N THR A 62 -6.36 -3.42 2.89
CA THR A 62 -7.25 -2.39 3.44
C THR A 62 -8.74 -2.73 3.42
N GLY A 63 -9.15 -3.64 2.54
CA GLY A 63 -10.56 -3.93 2.25
C GLY A 63 -11.23 -2.86 1.37
N HIS A 64 -10.49 -1.83 0.93
CA HIS A 64 -11.02 -0.75 0.11
C HIS A 64 -10.67 -0.96 -1.36
N ARG A 65 -11.70 -0.89 -2.20
CA ARG A 65 -11.59 -1.09 -3.64
C ARG A 65 -11.49 0.25 -4.36
N LEU A 66 -10.40 0.45 -5.11
CA LEU A 66 -10.27 1.55 -6.06
C LEU A 66 -11.07 1.26 -7.32
N ASP A 67 -11.90 2.20 -7.74
CA ASP A 67 -12.72 2.02 -8.94
C ASP A 67 -11.92 2.21 -10.24
N GLY A 68 -12.56 2.01 -11.39
CA GLY A 68 -11.87 2.10 -12.67
C GLY A 68 -11.37 3.51 -13.03
N ALA A 69 -11.98 4.57 -12.50
CA ALA A 69 -11.52 5.94 -12.69
C ALA A 69 -10.30 6.20 -11.78
N ASP A 70 -10.37 5.76 -10.53
CA ASP A 70 -9.25 5.86 -9.58
C ASP A 70 -7.99 5.16 -10.12
N GLN A 71 -8.16 3.97 -10.70
CA GLN A 71 -7.05 3.21 -11.29
C GLN A 71 -6.44 3.89 -12.52
N ALA A 72 -7.24 4.62 -13.30
CA ALA A 72 -6.75 5.37 -14.45
C ALA A 72 -5.94 6.62 -14.04
N ASP A 73 -6.17 7.14 -12.83
CA ASP A 73 -5.53 8.32 -12.29
C ASP A 73 -4.28 8.01 -11.43
N LEU A 74 -3.82 6.75 -11.42
CA LEU A 74 -2.60 6.36 -10.72
C LEU A 74 -1.38 7.14 -11.23
N VAL A 75 -0.69 7.81 -10.30
CA VAL A 75 0.55 8.54 -10.57
C VAL A 75 1.74 7.70 -10.14
N ASP A 76 2.63 7.33 -11.06
CA ASP A 76 3.88 6.64 -10.72
C ASP A 76 4.82 7.58 -9.96
N LEU A 77 5.11 7.24 -8.70
CA LEU A 77 6.04 7.96 -7.83
C LEU A 77 7.48 7.43 -7.93
N GLY A 78 7.70 6.38 -8.70
CA GLY A 78 8.98 5.72 -8.88
C GLY A 78 9.22 4.59 -7.88
N THR A 79 10.50 4.26 -7.68
CA THR A 79 10.92 3.08 -6.91
C THR A 79 11.83 3.44 -5.75
N VAL A 80 11.64 2.77 -4.62
CA VAL A 80 12.54 2.82 -3.46
C VAL A 80 13.09 1.45 -3.12
N ARG A 81 14.39 1.36 -2.83
CA ARG A 81 15.04 0.14 -2.34
C ARG A 81 15.13 0.16 -0.82
N GLN A 82 14.53 -0.81 -0.15
CA GLN A 82 14.56 -0.93 1.30
C GLN A 82 15.84 -1.62 1.80
N ARG A 83 16.15 -1.49 3.11
CA ARG A 83 17.36 -2.05 3.73
C ARG A 83 17.52 -3.57 3.54
N GLY A 84 16.42 -4.31 3.47
CA GLY A 84 16.41 -5.76 3.19
C GLY A 84 16.64 -6.13 1.71
N GLY A 85 16.82 -5.14 0.83
CA GLY A 85 17.05 -5.35 -0.60
C GLY A 85 15.78 -5.42 -1.45
N LYS A 86 14.58 -5.48 -0.84
CA LYS A 86 13.28 -5.36 -1.53
C LYS A 86 13.18 -4.02 -2.25
N VAL A 87 12.71 -4.04 -3.49
CA VAL A 87 12.36 -2.84 -4.27
C VAL A 87 10.85 -2.65 -4.21
N VAL A 88 10.41 -1.43 -3.91
CA VAL A 88 8.99 -1.07 -3.91
C VAL A 88 8.76 -0.01 -4.98
N ARG A 89 7.86 -0.28 -5.93
CA ARG A 89 7.29 0.74 -6.81
C ARG A 89 6.06 1.36 -6.13
N ALA A 90 6.00 2.68 -6.07
CA ALA A 90 4.92 3.38 -5.40
C ALA A 90 4.06 4.12 -6.42
N PHE A 91 2.74 4.04 -6.25
CA PHE A 91 1.76 4.81 -7.01
C PHE A 91 0.97 5.70 -6.06
N ALA A 92 0.60 6.90 -6.48
CA ALA A 92 -0.31 7.78 -5.74
C ALA A 92 -1.67 7.84 -6.42
N VAL A 93 -2.73 7.94 -5.63
CA VAL A 93 -4.08 8.21 -6.10
C VAL A 93 -4.81 9.04 -5.06
N ALA A 94 -5.63 9.99 -5.53
CA ALA A 94 -6.47 10.78 -4.65
C ALA A 94 -7.69 9.96 -4.23
N GLY A 95 -8.05 9.97 -2.95
CA GLY A 95 -9.28 9.31 -2.51
C GLY A 95 -9.55 9.44 -1.02
N GLU A 96 -10.78 9.13 -0.64
CA GLU A 96 -11.22 9.12 0.75
C GLU A 96 -11.13 7.70 1.32
N PHE A 97 -10.70 7.60 2.57
CA PHE A 97 -10.66 6.34 3.29
C PHE A 97 -11.12 6.56 4.73
N ASP A 98 -12.10 5.78 5.17
CA ASP A 98 -12.54 5.74 6.56
C ASP A 98 -11.70 4.67 7.30
N PRO A 99 -10.80 5.04 8.22
CA PRO A 99 -10.02 4.05 8.96
C PRO A 99 -10.87 3.07 9.76
N ALA A 100 -12.11 3.41 10.10
CA ALA A 100 -13.03 2.52 10.80
C ALA A 100 -13.50 1.33 9.92
N THR A 101 -13.36 1.42 8.59
CA THR A 101 -13.72 0.33 7.66
C THR A 101 -12.54 -0.57 7.31
N LEU A 102 -11.35 -0.32 7.88
CA LEU A 102 -10.15 -1.10 7.60
C LEU A 102 -10.37 -2.58 7.90
N SER A 103 -10.18 -3.42 6.89
CA SER A 103 -10.26 -4.87 7.01
C SER A 103 -9.25 -5.55 6.09
N SER A 104 -8.18 -6.09 6.68
CA SER A 104 -7.16 -6.84 5.95
C SER A 104 -7.58 -8.29 5.70
N ASN A 105 -7.02 -8.89 4.66
CA ASN A 105 -7.06 -10.34 4.44
C ASN A 105 -6.39 -11.13 5.58
N VAL A 106 -6.65 -12.44 5.61
CA VAL A 106 -6.03 -13.37 6.56
C VAL A 106 -4.90 -14.11 5.86
N VAL A 107 -3.72 -14.12 6.49
CA VAL A 107 -2.54 -14.84 6.01
C VAL A 107 -2.08 -15.88 7.03
N GLU A 108 -1.59 -17.02 6.56
CA GLU A 108 -0.94 -18.01 7.41
C GLU A 108 0.51 -17.60 7.67
N VAL A 109 0.95 -17.68 8.93
CA VAL A 109 2.33 -17.39 9.31
C VAL A 109 3.03 -18.69 9.68
N GLN A 110 4.10 -19.02 8.96
CA GLN A 110 4.94 -20.21 9.18
C GLN A 110 6.14 -19.92 10.09
#